data_AF-A0A961Y568-F1
#
_entry.id   AF-A0A961Y568-F1
#
_cell.length_a   1.000
_cell.length_b   1.000
_cell.length_c   1.000
_cell.angle_alpha   90.00
_cell.angle_beta   90.00
_cell.angle_gamma   90.00
#
_symmetry.space_group_name_H-M   'P 1'
#
loop_
_entity.id
_entity.type
_entity.pdbx_description
1 polymer ?
#
loop_
_entity_poly.entity_id
_entity_poly.type
_entity_poly.pdbx_seq_one_letter_code
_entity_poly.pdbx_strand_id
1 'polypeptide(L)'
;MACIGGLAWVFLMPRLDGTTSAAKRVEKISTRTTTLSAAPDREKEGVKRRRQVEDTIREIEERNKKTRKRTLKGDIRSAGLQWTVQKFWIISLLIGQGTAAAALFSGAPLLVGAAIFFIFTLGFPRWLLSFLRNRRERKFLNEFANAVDVIVRGVKAGLPLTDCLRIVSQESSEPVRSEFRAVIEAQVMGIPLADAVARMYERTPLAEVSFFVIVITIQQKTGGNLSETLGNLSRVLRDRKKMKAKITAMSQEAKASAMIIGALPLVVMGLVSMTSPDYIALLWTDKLGQLMLLCSAFWMFCGVMVMRKMINFDF
;
A
#
# COMPACT_ATOMS: atom_id res chain seq x y z
N MET A 1 47.85 -96.05 -3.99
CA MET A 1 48.57 -95.01 -4.76
C MET A 1 47.61 -94.32 -5.75
N ALA A 2 46.59 -93.60 -5.26
CA ALA A 2 45.62 -92.90 -6.12
C ALA A 2 44.93 -91.70 -5.40
N CYS A 3 45.59 -91.08 -4.42
CA CYS A 3 45.00 -89.95 -3.66
C CYS A 3 45.87 -88.69 -3.61
N ILE A 4 47.00 -88.64 -4.31
CA ILE A 4 47.93 -87.49 -4.23
C ILE A 4 47.76 -86.51 -5.41
N GLY A 5 47.20 -86.95 -6.55
CA GLY A 5 46.99 -86.09 -7.73
C GLY A 5 45.82 -85.10 -7.64
N GLY A 6 44.80 -85.38 -6.83
CA GLY A 6 43.60 -84.52 -6.73
C GLY A 6 43.80 -83.25 -5.90
N LEU A 7 44.71 -83.27 -4.92
CA LEU A 7 44.92 -82.13 -4.02
C LEU A 7 45.81 -81.03 -4.62
N ALA A 8 46.64 -81.36 -5.62
CA ALA A 8 47.43 -80.37 -6.36
C ALA A 8 46.54 -79.51 -7.30
N TRP A 9 45.46 -80.09 -7.86
CA TRP A 9 44.55 -79.38 -8.77
C TRP A 9 43.68 -78.34 -8.03
N VAL A 10 43.26 -78.65 -6.80
CA VAL A 10 42.42 -77.74 -6.00
C VAL A 10 43.19 -76.51 -5.51
N PHE A 11 44.51 -76.61 -5.34
CA PHE A 11 45.32 -75.52 -4.80
C PHE A 11 45.88 -74.57 -5.85
N LEU A 12 45.90 -74.95 -7.14
CA LEU A 12 46.44 -74.12 -8.22
C LEU A 12 45.40 -73.18 -8.86
N MET A 13 44.11 -73.50 -8.77
CA MET A 13 43.03 -72.73 -9.42
C MET A 13 42.70 -71.34 -8.80
N PRO A 14 42.97 -71.03 -7.51
CA PRO A 14 42.65 -69.70 -6.97
C PRO A 14 43.53 -68.56 -7.50
N ARG A 15 44.59 -68.83 -8.28
CA ARG A 15 45.56 -67.82 -8.73
C ARG A 15 45.32 -67.25 -10.13
N LEU A 16 44.26 -67.67 -10.85
CA LEU A 16 44.01 -67.18 -12.22
C LEU A 16 42.73 -66.32 -12.39
N ASP A 17 41.85 -66.19 -11.39
CA ASP A 17 40.65 -65.34 -11.51
C ASP A 17 40.80 -63.98 -10.84
N GLY A 18 41.40 -63.04 -11.58
CA GLY A 18 41.50 -61.62 -11.23
C GLY A 18 40.18 -60.82 -11.34
N THR A 19 39.02 -61.41 -11.04
CA THR A 19 37.70 -60.79 -11.30
C THR A 19 37.04 -60.14 -10.07
N THR A 20 37.55 -60.38 -8.86
CA THR A 20 36.95 -59.84 -7.62
C THR A 20 37.20 -58.34 -7.39
N SER A 21 38.22 -57.76 -8.02
CA SER A 21 38.49 -56.32 -7.94
C SER A 21 37.73 -55.49 -8.97
N ALA A 22 37.33 -56.08 -10.10
CA ALA A 22 36.49 -55.43 -11.11
C ALA A 22 35.04 -55.30 -10.62
N ALA A 23 34.49 -56.35 -10.01
CA ALA A 23 33.12 -56.34 -9.47
C ALA A 23 32.95 -55.29 -8.34
N LYS A 24 33.92 -55.17 -7.42
CA LYS A 24 33.90 -54.17 -6.35
C LYS A 24 34.02 -52.73 -6.84
N ARG A 25 34.63 -52.49 -8.02
CA ARG A 25 34.71 -51.16 -8.65
C ARG A 25 33.41 -50.80 -9.36
N VAL A 26 32.74 -51.76 -10.00
CA VAL A 26 31.43 -51.56 -10.64
C VAL A 26 30.34 -51.28 -9.59
N GLU A 27 30.40 -51.93 -8.42
CA GLU A 27 29.47 -51.67 -7.30
C GLU A 27 29.69 -50.28 -6.66
N LYS A 28 30.95 -49.83 -6.53
CA LYS A 28 31.29 -48.47 -6.08
C LYS A 28 30.92 -47.38 -7.10
N ILE A 29 30.86 -47.70 -8.39
CA ILE A 29 30.40 -46.77 -9.43
C ILE A 29 28.87 -46.73 -9.48
N SER A 30 28.20 -47.88 -9.31
CA SER A 30 26.74 -47.99 -9.20
C SER A 30 26.17 -47.20 -8.01
N THR A 31 26.79 -47.33 -6.83
CA THR A 31 26.41 -46.56 -5.63
C THR A 31 26.69 -45.05 -5.75
N ARG A 32 27.62 -44.64 -6.61
CA ARG A 32 27.85 -43.23 -6.94
C ARG A 32 26.80 -42.68 -7.91
N THR A 33 26.30 -43.49 -8.84
CA THR A 33 25.21 -43.12 -9.75
C THR A 33 23.87 -42.91 -9.01
N THR A 34 23.60 -43.64 -7.93
CA THR A 34 22.46 -43.36 -7.05
C THR A 34 22.55 -42.00 -6.33
N THR A 35 23.75 -41.44 -6.14
CA THR A 35 23.88 -40.07 -5.58
C THR A 35 23.62 -38.95 -6.58
N LEU A 36 23.63 -39.25 -7.90
CA LEU A 36 23.21 -38.32 -8.95
C LEU A 36 21.68 -38.33 -9.14
N SER A 37 20.98 -39.37 -8.66
CA SER A 37 19.50 -39.42 -8.59
C SER A 37 18.92 -38.70 -7.35
N ALA A 38 19.73 -37.96 -6.59
CA ALA A 38 19.28 -37.06 -5.52
C ALA A 38 18.91 -35.64 -6.02
N ALA A 39 18.81 -35.44 -7.34
CA ALA A 39 18.26 -34.24 -7.96
C ALA A 39 16.78 -33.94 -7.60
N PRO A 40 15.86 -34.92 -7.47
CA PRO A 40 14.45 -34.61 -7.20
C PRO A 40 14.20 -34.13 -5.77
N ASP A 41 15.07 -34.44 -4.80
CA ASP A 41 14.87 -34.01 -3.40
C ASP A 41 15.35 -32.59 -3.12
N ARG A 42 16.43 -32.12 -3.77
CA ARG A 42 16.85 -30.72 -3.68
C ARG A 42 15.86 -29.77 -4.35
N GLU A 43 15.24 -30.21 -5.44
CA GLU A 43 14.18 -29.46 -6.12
C GLU A 43 12.90 -29.41 -5.27
N LYS A 44 12.51 -30.52 -4.63
CA LYS A 44 11.40 -30.59 -3.68
C LYS A 44 11.63 -29.72 -2.43
N GLU A 45 12.83 -29.69 -1.86
CA GLU A 45 13.16 -28.81 -0.72
C GLU A 45 13.08 -27.32 -1.10
N GLY A 46 13.58 -26.96 -2.29
CA GLY A 46 13.47 -25.60 -2.81
C GLY A 46 12.03 -25.15 -3.02
N VAL A 47 11.19 -26.02 -3.59
CA VAL A 47 9.75 -25.78 -3.77
C VAL A 47 9.03 -25.69 -2.43
N LYS A 48 9.40 -26.52 -1.45
CA LYS A 48 8.80 -26.51 -0.10
C LYS A 48 9.14 -25.24 0.67
N ARG A 49 10.39 -24.77 0.61
CA ARG A 49 10.82 -23.47 1.16
C ARG A 49 10.11 -22.31 0.47
N ARG A 50 9.98 -22.33 -0.86
CA ARG A 50 9.24 -21.29 -1.61
C ARG A 50 7.77 -21.23 -1.19
N ARG A 51 7.09 -22.37 -1.08
CA ARG A 51 5.71 -22.44 -0.60
C ARG A 51 5.58 -21.95 0.84
N GLN A 52 6.49 -22.32 1.73
CA GLN A 52 6.49 -21.85 3.12
C GLN A 52 6.73 -20.33 3.21
N VAL A 53 7.58 -19.78 2.35
CA VAL A 53 7.77 -18.32 2.20
C VAL A 53 6.51 -17.66 1.62
N GLU A 54 5.87 -18.24 0.61
CA GLU A 54 4.61 -17.73 0.05
C GLU A 54 3.46 -17.79 1.07
N ASP A 55 3.36 -18.85 1.85
CA ASP A 55 2.32 -19.02 2.87
C ASP A 55 2.54 -18.06 4.04
N THR A 56 3.80 -17.85 4.47
CA THR A 56 4.12 -16.84 5.49
C THR A 56 3.89 -15.42 4.97
N ILE A 57 4.21 -15.12 3.70
CA ILE A 57 3.88 -13.83 3.06
C ILE A 57 2.36 -13.65 2.98
N ARG A 58 1.60 -14.66 2.57
CA ARG A 58 0.12 -14.63 2.54
C ARG A 58 -0.46 -14.47 3.92
N GLU A 59 0.06 -15.13 4.93
CA GLU A 59 -0.40 -14.99 6.30
C GLU A 59 -0.11 -13.58 6.83
N ILE A 60 1.06 -13.01 6.52
CA ILE A 60 1.39 -11.61 6.83
C ILE A 60 0.48 -10.65 6.06
N GLU A 61 0.20 -10.90 4.78
CA GLU A 61 -0.73 -10.11 3.98
C GLU A 61 -2.15 -10.19 4.51
N GLU A 62 -2.63 -11.37 4.91
CA GLU A 62 -3.95 -11.57 5.51
C GLU A 62 -4.06 -10.94 6.89
N ARG A 63 -3.01 -11.05 7.71
CA ARG A 63 -2.92 -10.41 9.02
C ARG A 63 -2.92 -8.89 8.86
N ASN A 64 -2.13 -8.35 7.92
CA ASN A 64 -2.17 -6.95 7.52
C ASN A 64 -3.52 -6.54 6.93
N LYS A 65 -4.17 -7.38 6.13
CA LYS A 65 -5.49 -7.12 5.54
C LYS A 65 -6.59 -7.15 6.59
N LYS A 66 -6.49 -7.97 7.63
CA LYS A 66 -7.37 -7.97 8.82
C LYS A 66 -7.14 -6.72 9.68
N THR A 67 -5.89 -6.33 9.92
CA THR A 67 -5.56 -5.03 10.56
C THR A 67 -6.03 -3.83 9.71
N ARG A 68 -6.06 -4.00 8.39
CA ARG A 68 -6.52 -3.00 7.41
C ARG A 68 -8.03 -3.06 7.13
N LYS A 69 -8.77 -4.07 7.61
CA LYS A 69 -10.25 -4.08 7.66
C LYS A 69 -10.68 -3.07 8.72
N ARG A 70 -10.45 -1.79 8.41
CA ARG A 70 -10.87 -0.66 9.21
C ARG A 70 -12.38 -0.71 9.28
N THR A 71 -12.91 -0.77 10.49
CA THR A 71 -14.34 -0.67 10.71
C THR A 71 -14.81 0.72 10.29
N LEU A 72 -16.05 0.85 9.80
CA LEU A 72 -16.64 2.16 9.45
C LEU A 72 -16.47 3.18 10.59
N LYS A 73 -16.53 2.70 11.84
CA LYS A 73 -16.29 3.49 13.05
C LYS A 73 -14.85 4.03 13.13
N GLY A 74 -13.87 3.21 12.76
CA GLY A 74 -12.47 3.63 12.63
C GLY A 74 -12.28 4.68 11.54
N ASP A 75 -12.89 4.50 10.36
CA ASP A 75 -12.76 5.48 9.27
C ASP A 75 -13.41 6.84 9.58
N ILE A 76 -14.57 6.85 10.25
CA ILE A 76 -15.22 8.08 10.73
C ILE A 76 -14.35 8.81 11.74
N ARG A 77 -13.75 8.06 12.69
CA ARG A 77 -12.85 8.63 13.70
C ARG A 77 -11.55 9.16 13.06
N SER A 78 -10.96 8.44 12.11
CA SER A 78 -9.78 8.89 11.37
C SER A 78 -10.09 10.09 10.47
N ALA A 79 -11.31 10.23 9.95
CA ALA A 79 -11.75 11.43 9.22
C ALA A 79 -11.96 12.67 10.12
N GLY A 80 -11.99 12.50 11.45
CA GLY A 80 -12.13 13.60 12.41
C GLY A 80 -13.59 14.04 12.62
N LEU A 81 -14.54 13.27 12.12
CA LEU A 81 -15.96 13.50 12.40
C LEU A 81 -16.29 12.84 13.74
N GLN A 82 -16.84 13.62 14.68
CA GLN A 82 -17.39 13.09 15.94
C GLN A 82 -18.75 12.37 15.76
N TRP A 83 -19.12 12.05 14.52
CA TRP A 83 -20.45 11.55 14.20
C TRP A 83 -20.58 10.07 14.55
N THR A 84 -21.73 9.72 15.15
CA THR A 84 -22.13 8.32 15.33
C THR A 84 -22.38 7.68 13.97
N VAL A 85 -22.11 6.37 13.84
CA VAL A 85 -22.38 5.59 12.62
C VAL A 85 -23.84 5.78 12.15
N GLN A 86 -24.77 5.89 13.11
CA GLN A 86 -26.18 6.19 12.84
C GLN A 86 -26.39 7.57 12.18
N LYS A 87 -25.76 8.63 12.70
CA LYS A 87 -25.85 9.98 12.11
C LYS A 87 -25.31 10.01 10.68
N PHE A 88 -24.24 9.28 10.41
CA PHE A 88 -23.68 9.15 9.06
C PHE A 88 -24.67 8.51 8.09
N TRP A 89 -25.34 7.42 8.47
CA TRP A 89 -26.34 6.77 7.64
C TRP A 89 -27.60 7.62 7.44
N ILE A 90 -28.05 8.34 8.47
CA ILE A 90 -29.22 9.24 8.36
C ILE A 90 -28.93 10.38 7.38
N ILE A 91 -27.76 11.02 7.48
CA ILE A 91 -27.37 12.09 6.55
C ILE A 91 -27.20 11.55 5.13
N SER A 92 -26.59 10.36 4.99
CA SER A 92 -26.45 9.69 3.69
C SER A 92 -27.81 9.38 3.05
N LEU A 93 -28.77 8.92 3.86
CA LEU A 93 -30.14 8.64 3.43
C LEU A 93 -30.85 9.92 3.00
N LEU A 94 -30.75 11.00 3.78
CA LEU A 94 -31.37 12.29 3.47
C LEU A 94 -30.81 12.90 2.18
N ILE A 95 -29.48 12.86 2.00
CA ILE A 95 -28.82 13.33 0.77
C ILE A 95 -29.26 12.48 -0.43
N GLY A 96 -29.32 11.16 -0.27
CA GLY A 96 -29.79 10.25 -1.31
C GLY A 96 -31.25 10.48 -1.68
N GLN A 97 -32.14 10.66 -0.70
CA GLN A 97 -33.55 10.97 -0.94
C GLN A 97 -33.71 12.33 -1.62
N GLY A 98 -33.01 13.37 -1.16
CA GLY A 98 -33.08 14.69 -1.77
C GLY A 98 -32.59 14.72 -3.23
N THR A 99 -31.49 14.03 -3.52
CA THR A 99 -30.96 13.93 -4.90
C THR A 99 -31.84 13.07 -5.81
N ALA A 100 -32.40 11.97 -5.30
CA ALA A 100 -33.33 11.14 -6.06
C ALA A 100 -34.66 11.86 -6.34
N ALA A 101 -35.21 12.58 -5.36
CA ALA A 101 -36.41 13.38 -5.54
C ALA A 101 -36.18 14.49 -6.59
N ALA A 102 -35.05 15.21 -6.49
CA ALA A 102 -34.69 16.23 -7.48
C ALA A 102 -34.58 15.65 -8.91
N ALA A 103 -34.00 14.46 -9.07
CA ALA A 103 -33.90 13.79 -10.37
C ALA A 103 -35.29 13.42 -10.93
N LEU A 104 -36.20 12.95 -10.09
CA LEU A 104 -37.58 12.64 -10.51
C LEU A 104 -38.36 13.92 -10.86
N PHE A 105 -38.17 15.01 -10.12
CA PHE A 105 -38.77 16.32 -10.46
C PHE A 105 -38.21 16.91 -11.77
N SER A 106 -36.97 16.58 -12.15
CA SER A 106 -36.43 16.95 -13.47
C SER A 106 -36.94 16.09 -14.63
N GLY A 107 -37.88 15.17 -14.38
CA GLY A 107 -38.46 14.29 -15.40
C GLY A 107 -37.61 13.09 -15.77
N ALA A 108 -36.62 12.72 -14.95
CA ALA A 108 -35.81 11.53 -15.20
C ALA A 108 -36.63 10.24 -15.00
N PRO A 109 -36.38 9.19 -15.81
CA PRO A 109 -37.08 7.92 -15.65
C PRO A 109 -36.80 7.31 -14.27
N LEU A 110 -37.80 6.58 -13.73
CA LEU A 110 -37.79 6.03 -12.37
C LEU A 110 -36.52 5.19 -12.08
N LEU A 111 -36.03 4.48 -13.10
CA LEU A 111 -34.82 3.65 -13.07
C LEU A 111 -33.54 4.48 -12.82
N VAL A 112 -33.47 5.68 -13.41
CA VAL A 112 -32.36 6.64 -13.20
C VAL A 112 -32.45 7.25 -11.80
N GLY A 113 -33.65 7.59 -11.33
CA GLY A 113 -33.87 8.06 -9.95
C GLY A 113 -33.44 7.03 -8.90
N ALA A 114 -33.77 5.75 -9.12
CA ALA A 114 -33.36 4.65 -8.25
C ALA A 114 -31.84 4.41 -8.25
N ALA A 115 -31.19 4.50 -9.43
CA ALA A 115 -29.74 4.40 -9.53
C ALA A 115 -29.03 5.55 -8.80
N ILE A 116 -29.51 6.79 -8.97
CA ILE A 116 -28.98 7.98 -8.28
C ILE A 116 -29.14 7.83 -6.76
N PHE A 117 -30.31 7.38 -6.29
CA PHE A 117 -30.53 7.09 -4.88
C PHE A 117 -29.48 6.15 -4.31
N PHE A 118 -29.23 5.02 -4.98
CA PHE A 118 -28.26 4.02 -4.52
C PHE A 118 -26.82 4.55 -4.52
N ILE A 119 -26.44 5.30 -5.57
CA ILE A 119 -25.11 5.90 -5.68
C ILE A 119 -24.88 6.96 -4.59
N PHE A 120 -25.85 7.82 -4.34
CA PHE A 120 -25.71 8.92 -3.37
C PHE A 120 -25.92 8.49 -1.91
N THR A 121 -26.64 7.40 -1.65
CA THR A 121 -26.75 6.81 -0.30
C THR A 121 -25.55 5.96 0.09
N LEU A 122 -24.95 5.21 -0.85
CA LEU A 122 -23.89 4.24 -0.53
C LEU A 122 -22.51 4.61 -1.06
N GLY A 123 -22.43 5.24 -2.22
CA GLY A 123 -21.19 5.57 -2.92
C GLY A 123 -20.61 6.92 -2.50
N PHE A 124 -21.41 7.99 -2.66
CA PHE A 124 -20.98 9.36 -2.37
C PHE A 124 -20.47 9.58 -0.93
N PRO A 125 -21.14 9.07 0.13
CA PRO A 125 -20.71 9.29 1.50
C PRO A 125 -19.40 8.56 1.83
N ARG A 126 -19.20 7.37 1.26
CA ARG A 126 -17.95 6.61 1.40
C ARG A 126 -16.80 7.30 0.68
N TRP A 127 -17.04 7.82 -0.51
CA TRP A 127 -16.04 8.60 -1.25
C TRP A 127 -15.66 9.88 -0.51
N LEU A 128 -16.66 10.64 -0.03
CA LEU A 128 -16.43 11.86 0.74
C LEU A 128 -15.66 11.58 2.03
N LEU A 129 -16.00 10.49 2.73
CA LEU A 129 -15.29 10.06 3.93
C LEU A 129 -13.82 9.72 3.61
N SER A 130 -13.56 8.95 2.55
CA SER A 130 -12.21 8.63 2.09
C SER A 130 -11.43 9.88 1.71
N PHE A 131 -12.07 10.84 1.03
CA PHE A 131 -11.46 12.11 0.65
C PHE A 131 -11.08 12.96 1.87
N LEU A 132 -12.01 13.14 2.82
CA LEU A 132 -11.76 13.88 4.06
C LEU A 132 -10.68 13.21 4.91
N ARG A 133 -10.71 11.87 5.00
CA ARG A 133 -9.68 11.07 5.68
C ARG A 133 -8.32 11.30 5.05
N ASN A 134 -8.19 11.11 3.73
CA ASN A 134 -6.92 11.29 3.03
C ASN A 134 -6.39 12.72 3.15
N ARG A 135 -7.28 13.72 3.14
CA ARG A 135 -6.91 15.12 3.37
C ARG A 135 -6.37 15.33 4.79
N ARG A 136 -7.04 14.79 5.80
CA ARG A 136 -6.61 14.87 7.21
C ARG A 136 -5.32 14.09 7.46
N GLU A 137 -5.18 12.87 6.94
CA GLU A 137 -3.97 12.05 7.02
C GLU A 137 -2.77 12.78 6.37
N ARG A 138 -2.95 13.42 5.21
CA ARG A 138 -1.90 14.25 4.58
C ARG A 138 -1.50 15.44 5.46
N LYS A 139 -2.47 16.15 6.03
CA LYS A 139 -2.21 17.28 6.95
C LYS A 139 -1.47 16.79 8.20
N PHE A 140 -1.89 15.66 8.76
CA PHE A 140 -1.23 15.01 9.89
C PHE A 140 0.23 14.70 9.56
N LEU A 141 0.51 13.98 8.46
CA LEU A 141 1.88 13.60 8.10
C LEU A 141 2.81 14.80 7.91
N ASN A 142 2.31 15.88 7.31
CA ASN A 142 3.09 17.07 7.07
C ASN A 142 3.54 17.76 8.36
N GLU A 143 2.66 17.78 9.36
CA GLU A 143 2.91 18.40 10.66
C GLU A 143 3.60 17.46 11.63
N PHE A 144 3.35 16.15 11.52
CA PHE A 144 3.94 15.12 12.37
C PHE A 144 5.47 15.11 12.25
N ALA A 145 6.01 15.32 11.05
CA ALA A 145 7.45 15.49 10.85
C ALA A 145 8.01 16.69 11.64
N ASN A 146 7.30 17.83 11.64
CA ASN A 146 7.70 19.02 12.39
C ASN A 146 7.66 18.74 13.92
N ALA A 147 6.62 18.05 14.39
CA ALA A 147 6.48 17.66 15.79
C ALA A 147 7.62 16.73 16.24
N VAL A 148 7.97 15.72 15.44
CA VAL A 148 9.11 14.84 15.73
C VAL A 148 10.42 15.63 15.77
N ASP A 149 10.62 16.62 14.90
CA ASP A 149 11.80 17.51 14.94
C ASP A 149 11.89 18.34 16.22
N VAL A 150 10.75 18.82 16.74
CA VAL A 150 10.72 19.50 18.04
C VAL A 150 11.11 18.54 19.15
N ILE A 151 10.59 17.30 19.14
CA ILE A 151 10.94 16.29 20.15
C ILE A 151 12.43 15.94 20.09
N VAL A 152 12.98 15.69 18.90
CA VAL A 152 14.41 15.38 18.73
C VAL A 152 15.29 16.52 19.25
N ARG A 153 14.95 17.77 18.93
CA ARG A 153 15.69 18.94 19.41
C ARG A 153 15.60 19.11 20.92
N GLY A 154 14.43 18.91 21.50
CA GLY A 154 14.24 18.99 22.95
C GLY A 154 15.02 17.91 23.69
N VAL A 155 14.95 16.66 23.24
CA VAL A 155 15.70 15.56 23.86
C VAL A 155 17.21 15.77 23.71
N LYS A 156 17.69 16.29 22.57
CA LYS A 156 19.10 16.68 22.38
C LYS A 156 19.54 17.82 23.29
N ALA A 157 18.65 18.74 23.60
CA ALA A 157 18.88 19.81 24.56
C ALA A 157 18.80 19.34 26.02
N GLY A 158 18.57 18.05 26.27
CA GLY A 158 18.50 17.45 27.60
C GLY A 158 17.12 17.49 28.25
N LEU A 159 16.07 17.93 27.54
CA LEU A 159 14.71 17.90 28.07
C LEU A 159 14.19 16.46 28.18
N PRO A 160 13.46 16.13 29.25
CA PRO A 160 12.75 14.86 29.35
C PRO A 160 11.78 14.67 28.18
N LEU A 161 11.72 13.45 27.64
CA LEU A 161 10.84 13.11 26.51
C LEU A 161 9.39 13.51 26.76
N THR A 162 8.89 13.32 27.99
CA THR A 162 7.53 13.68 28.40
C THR A 162 7.26 15.18 28.28
N ASP A 163 8.25 16.01 28.56
CA ASP A 163 8.13 17.46 28.44
C ASP A 163 8.16 17.89 26.97
N CYS A 164 9.00 17.25 26.15
CA CYS A 164 8.98 17.45 24.71
C CYS A 164 7.62 17.09 24.10
N LEU A 165 7.00 15.99 24.53
CA LEU A 165 5.66 15.60 24.09
C LEU A 165 4.60 16.61 24.54
N ARG A 166 4.75 17.19 25.75
CA ARG A 166 3.86 18.23 26.26
C ARG A 166 3.95 19.51 25.44
N ILE A 167 5.16 19.96 25.08
CA ILE A 167 5.39 21.12 24.19
C ILE A 167 4.68 20.88 22.85
N VAL A 168 4.90 19.72 22.23
CA VAL A 168 4.24 19.34 20.97
C VAL A 168 2.72 19.34 21.09
N SER A 169 2.16 18.89 22.23
CA SER A 169 0.71 18.87 22.46
C SER A 169 0.07 20.27 22.57
N GLN A 170 0.85 21.32 22.80
CA GLN A 170 0.38 22.70 22.95
C GLN A 170 0.68 23.52 21.69
N GLU A 171 1.88 23.38 21.12
CA GLU A 171 2.36 24.24 20.04
C GLU A 171 2.02 23.73 18.63
N SER A 172 1.91 22.42 18.42
CA SER A 172 1.67 21.87 17.08
C SER A 172 0.30 22.26 16.54
N SER A 173 0.12 22.30 15.22
CA SER A 173 -1.18 22.53 14.61
C SER A 173 -2.07 21.28 14.59
N GLU A 174 -3.38 21.45 14.42
CA GLU A 174 -4.30 20.33 14.20
C GLU A 174 -4.06 19.70 12.81
N PRO A 175 -4.05 18.35 12.69
CA PRO A 175 -4.60 17.35 13.64
C PRO A 175 -3.58 16.70 14.60
N VAL A 176 -2.32 17.12 14.58
CA VAL A 176 -1.27 16.51 15.41
C VAL A 176 -1.44 16.87 16.89
N ARG A 177 -1.79 18.13 17.16
CA ARG A 177 -2.06 18.65 18.51
C ARG A 177 -2.95 17.74 19.35
N SER A 178 -4.11 17.36 18.81
CA SER A 178 -5.12 16.58 19.52
C SER A 178 -4.68 15.14 19.79
N GLU A 179 -3.92 14.54 18.88
CA GLU A 179 -3.38 13.20 19.07
C GLU A 179 -2.31 13.15 20.17
N PHE A 180 -1.38 14.10 20.19
CA PHE A 180 -0.38 14.21 21.28
C PHE A 180 -1.00 14.63 22.60
N ARG A 181 -2.02 15.49 22.59
CA ARG A 181 -2.78 15.83 23.80
C ARG A 181 -3.44 14.59 24.42
N ALA A 182 -4.05 13.73 23.62
CA ALA A 182 -4.61 12.47 24.10
C ALA A 182 -3.55 11.52 24.68
N VAL A 183 -2.31 11.55 24.16
CA VAL A 183 -1.18 10.80 24.74
C VAL A 183 -0.81 11.35 26.12
N ILE A 184 -0.70 12.67 26.28
CA ILE A 184 -0.41 13.31 27.57
C ILE A 184 -1.54 13.06 28.58
N GLU A 185 -2.80 13.19 28.16
CA GLU A 185 -3.96 12.88 29.01
C GLU A 185 -3.94 11.43 29.48
N ALA A 186 -3.63 10.47 28.60
CA ALA A 186 -3.48 9.07 28.99
C ALA A 186 -2.33 8.87 29.99
N GLN A 187 -1.21 9.57 29.81
CA GLN A 187 -0.08 9.51 30.73
C GLN A 187 -0.42 10.07 32.12
N VAL A 188 -1.16 11.18 32.18
CA VAL A 188 -1.66 11.75 33.44
C VAL A 188 -2.58 10.78 34.18
N MET A 189 -3.32 9.95 33.44
CA MET A 189 -4.17 8.88 33.98
C MET A 189 -3.37 7.62 34.40
N GLY A 190 -2.04 7.69 34.40
CA GLY A 190 -1.16 6.60 34.84
C GLY A 190 -0.88 5.52 33.78
N ILE A 191 -1.30 5.72 32.53
CA ILE A 191 -1.02 4.76 31.45
C ILE A 191 0.45 4.92 31.02
N PRO A 192 1.21 3.81 30.87
CA PRO A 192 2.58 3.86 30.36
C PRO A 192 2.66 4.55 29.00
N LEU A 193 3.73 5.32 28.77
CA LEU A 193 3.90 6.08 27.52
C LEU A 193 3.85 5.20 26.28
N ALA A 194 4.48 4.02 26.29
CA ALA A 194 4.42 3.06 25.19
C ALA A 194 2.96 2.71 24.82
N ASP A 195 2.11 2.44 25.82
CA ASP A 195 0.70 2.11 25.60
C ASP A 195 -0.11 3.34 25.17
N ALA A 196 0.18 4.52 25.73
CA ALA A 196 -0.47 5.76 25.35
C ALA A 196 -0.20 6.11 23.87
N VAL A 197 1.05 5.94 23.42
CA VAL A 197 1.45 6.13 22.02
C VAL A 197 0.90 5.01 21.14
N ALA A 198 0.80 3.77 21.60
CA ALA A 198 0.13 2.69 20.86
C ALA A 198 -1.34 3.01 20.58
N ARG A 199 -2.07 3.60 21.54
CA ARG A 199 -3.44 4.09 21.32
C ARG A 199 -3.53 5.21 20.27
N MET A 200 -2.47 5.97 20.05
CA MET A 200 -2.40 6.95 18.96
C MET A 200 -2.42 6.27 17.58
N TYR A 201 -1.75 5.12 17.45
CA TYR A 201 -1.78 4.33 16.21
C TYR A 201 -3.17 3.76 15.91
N GLU A 202 -3.93 3.34 16.94
CA GLU A 202 -5.30 2.86 16.75
C GLU A 202 -6.23 3.94 16.17
N ARG A 203 -6.02 5.21 16.54
CA ARG A 203 -6.80 6.35 16.02
C ARG A 203 -6.31 6.83 14.66
N THR A 204 -4.99 6.84 14.50
CA THR A 204 -4.29 7.30 13.29
C THR A 204 -3.36 6.19 12.76
N PRO A 205 -3.91 5.19 12.07
CA PRO A 205 -3.19 4.03 11.55
C PRO A 205 -2.32 4.36 10.32
N LEU A 206 -1.31 5.20 10.52
CA LEU A 206 -0.30 5.59 9.54
C LEU A 206 1.02 4.84 9.80
N ALA A 207 1.78 4.57 8.74
CA ALA A 207 3.06 3.85 8.86
C ALA A 207 4.07 4.63 9.72
N GLU A 208 4.07 5.95 9.58
CA GLU A 208 4.92 6.89 10.31
C GLU A 208 4.59 6.91 11.81
N VAL A 209 3.32 6.79 12.17
CA VAL A 209 2.87 6.67 13.57
C VAL A 209 3.25 5.32 14.15
N SER A 210 3.08 4.23 13.39
CA SER A 210 3.55 2.89 13.80
C SER A 210 5.04 2.88 14.10
N PHE A 211 5.85 3.48 13.21
CA PHE A 211 7.29 3.57 13.42
C PHE A 211 7.63 4.40 14.67
N PHE A 212 6.93 5.51 14.90
CA PHE A 212 7.09 6.29 16.13
C PHE A 212 6.79 5.47 17.39
N VAL A 213 5.68 4.69 17.40
CA VAL A 213 5.34 3.78 18.52
C VAL A 213 6.49 2.81 18.78
N ILE A 214 7.03 2.19 17.73
CA ILE A 214 8.14 1.23 17.83
C ILE A 214 9.37 1.91 18.45
N VAL A 215 9.74 3.10 17.98
CA VAL A 215 10.89 3.84 18.51
C VAL A 215 10.70 4.16 19.98
N ILE A 216 9.54 4.71 20.38
CA ILE A 216 9.28 5.04 21.79
C ILE A 216 9.28 3.78 22.67
N THR A 217 8.66 2.69 22.20
CA THR A 217 8.58 1.43 22.94
C THR A 217 9.94 0.79 23.15
N ILE A 218 10.79 0.77 22.11
CA ILE A 218 12.18 0.27 22.22
C ILE A 218 12.95 1.14 23.21
N GLN A 219 12.83 2.46 23.09
CA GLN A 219 13.60 3.37 23.93
C GLN A 219 13.21 3.33 25.40
N GLN A 220 11.93 3.12 25.72
CA GLN A 220 11.52 2.90 27.11
C GLN A 220 12.08 1.61 27.72
N LYS A 221 12.31 0.58 26.90
CA LYS A 221 12.81 -0.72 27.38
C LYS A 221 14.34 -0.77 27.49
N THR A 222 15.04 -0.18 26.52
CA THR A 222 16.50 -0.32 26.40
C THR A 222 17.26 0.91 26.90
N GLY A 223 16.59 2.05 27.13
CA GLY A 223 17.20 3.26 27.69
C GLY A 223 18.30 3.91 26.83
N GLY A 224 18.40 3.56 25.55
CA GLY A 224 19.45 4.02 24.64
C GLY A 224 19.32 5.48 24.18
N ASN A 225 20.10 5.86 23.17
CA ASN A 225 20.14 7.24 22.65
C ASN A 225 18.87 7.64 21.86
N LEU A 226 17.84 8.13 22.56
CA LEU A 226 16.54 8.57 21.99
C LEU A 226 16.74 9.61 20.87
N SER A 227 17.71 10.49 21.04
CA SER A 227 18.03 11.56 20.11
C SER A 227 18.48 11.06 18.74
N GLU A 228 19.16 9.91 18.69
CA GLU A 228 19.65 9.31 17.45
C GLU A 228 18.54 8.56 16.72
N THR A 229 17.79 7.71 17.42
CA THR A 229 16.70 6.92 16.81
C THR A 229 15.54 7.80 16.34
N LEU A 230 15.10 8.77 17.15
CA LEU A 230 14.09 9.75 16.73
C LEU A 230 14.64 10.68 15.64
N GLY A 231 15.94 10.99 15.67
CA GLY A 231 16.60 11.76 14.62
C GLY A 231 16.56 11.05 13.25
N ASN A 232 16.82 9.74 13.23
CA ASN A 232 16.70 8.92 12.02
C ASN A 232 15.24 8.85 11.54
N LEU A 233 14.28 8.71 12.45
CA LEU A 233 12.85 8.78 12.11
C LEU A 233 12.48 10.10 11.42
N SER A 234 12.90 11.23 12.00
CA SER A 234 12.66 12.54 11.39
C SER A 234 13.25 12.63 9.98
N ARG A 235 14.51 12.19 9.80
CA ARG A 235 15.17 12.16 8.49
C ARG A 235 14.35 11.37 7.47
N VAL A 236 13.94 10.15 7.81
CA VAL A 236 13.12 9.30 6.93
C VAL A 236 11.78 9.95 6.58
N LEU A 237 11.10 10.59 7.54
CA LEU A 237 9.84 11.32 7.28
C LEU A 237 10.03 12.50 6.34
N ARG A 238 11.10 13.28 6.55
CA ARG A 238 11.42 14.43 5.70
C ARG A 238 11.83 14.00 4.31
N ASP A 239 12.60 12.92 4.18
CA ASP A 239 13.00 12.39 2.88
C ASP A 239 11.80 11.87 2.09
N ARG A 240 10.85 11.19 2.75
CA ARG A 240 9.55 10.83 2.16
C ARG A 240 8.76 12.06 1.72
N LYS A 241 8.70 13.11 2.54
CA LYS A 241 8.02 14.38 2.20
C LYS A 241 8.67 15.07 1.00
N LYS A 242 10.01 15.18 0.99
CA LYS A 242 10.80 15.73 -0.11
C LYS A 242 10.62 14.93 -1.39
N MET A 243 10.63 13.61 -1.30
CA MET A 243 10.41 12.72 -2.45
C MET A 243 9.02 12.95 -3.05
N LYS A 244 7.97 13.01 -2.23
CA LYS A 244 6.59 13.35 -2.69
C LYS A 244 6.53 14.73 -3.34
N ALA A 245 7.21 15.73 -2.77
CA ALA A 245 7.27 17.08 -3.34
C ALA A 245 8.03 17.09 -4.67
N LYS A 246 9.17 16.38 -4.77
CA LYS A 246 9.97 16.23 -5.98
C LYS A 246 9.20 15.51 -7.08
N ILE A 247 8.51 14.41 -6.77
CA ILE A 247 7.62 13.70 -7.70
C ILE A 247 6.55 14.65 -8.21
N THR A 248 5.92 15.41 -7.31
CA THR A 248 4.89 16.37 -7.68
C THR A 248 5.45 17.41 -8.63
N ALA A 249 6.58 18.04 -8.29
CA ALA A 249 7.24 19.07 -9.10
C ALA A 249 7.66 18.54 -10.48
N MET A 250 8.38 17.42 -10.55
CA MET A 250 8.79 16.81 -11.82
C MET A 250 7.58 16.36 -12.65
N SER A 251 6.49 15.92 -12.01
CA SER A 251 5.27 15.53 -12.72
C SER A 251 4.45 16.73 -13.24
N GLN A 252 4.66 17.95 -12.73
CA GLN A 252 3.84 19.10 -13.15
C GLN A 252 4.07 19.48 -14.60
N GLU A 253 5.32 19.43 -15.07
CA GLU A 253 5.65 19.75 -16.47
C GLU A 253 4.95 18.78 -17.43
N ALA A 254 5.07 17.47 -17.18
CA ALA A 254 4.38 16.45 -17.96
C ALA A 254 2.84 16.58 -17.89
N LYS A 255 2.29 16.91 -16.72
CA LYS A 255 0.84 17.14 -16.54
C LYS A 255 0.36 18.38 -17.29
N ALA A 256 1.11 19.47 -17.27
CA ALA A 256 0.77 20.70 -17.97
C ALA A 256 0.76 20.47 -19.49
N SER A 257 1.80 19.84 -20.03
CA SER A 257 1.87 19.49 -21.46
C SER A 257 0.75 18.55 -21.88
N ALA A 258 0.47 17.51 -21.08
CA ALA A 258 -0.65 16.60 -21.33
C ALA A 258 -2.02 17.33 -21.29
N MET A 259 -2.19 18.29 -20.39
CA MET A 259 -3.41 19.10 -20.30
C MET A 259 -3.57 20.01 -21.51
N ILE A 260 -2.50 20.63 -21.99
CA ILE A 260 -2.51 21.47 -23.21
C ILE A 260 -2.89 20.62 -24.43
N ILE A 261 -2.23 19.48 -24.63
CA ILE A 261 -2.49 18.58 -25.77
C ILE A 261 -3.93 18.02 -25.69
N GLY A 262 -4.38 17.64 -24.49
CA GLY A 262 -5.74 17.12 -24.28
C GLY A 262 -6.84 18.17 -24.45
N ALA A 263 -6.55 19.45 -24.21
CA ALA A 263 -7.51 20.55 -24.38
C ALA A 263 -7.63 21.01 -25.85
N LEU A 264 -6.58 20.80 -26.67
CA LEU A 264 -6.52 21.31 -28.04
C LEU A 264 -7.72 20.90 -28.92
N PRO A 265 -8.19 19.64 -28.95
CA PRO A 265 -9.34 19.25 -29.77
C PRO A 265 -10.63 19.95 -29.34
N LEU A 266 -10.82 20.17 -28.03
CA LEU A 266 -12.00 20.87 -27.50
C LEU A 266 -11.98 22.36 -27.85
N VAL A 267 -10.81 22.99 -27.76
CA VAL A 267 -10.62 24.40 -28.14
C VAL A 267 -10.85 24.58 -29.64
N VAL A 268 -10.27 23.72 -30.49
CA VAL A 268 -10.45 23.78 -31.94
C VAL A 268 -11.91 23.54 -32.31
N MET A 269 -12.56 22.53 -31.73
CA MET A 269 -13.98 22.27 -31.94
C MET A 269 -14.85 23.47 -31.52
N GLY A 270 -14.55 24.10 -30.38
CA GLY A 270 -15.21 25.33 -29.95
C GLY A 270 -15.02 26.50 -30.91
N LEU A 271 -13.79 26.76 -31.36
CA LEU A 271 -13.48 27.83 -32.30
C LEU A 271 -14.16 27.62 -33.66
N VAL A 272 -14.11 26.40 -34.21
CA VAL A 272 -14.77 26.08 -35.48
C VAL A 272 -16.28 26.21 -35.35
N SER A 273 -16.86 25.91 -34.18
CA SER A 273 -18.30 26.08 -33.96
C SER A 273 -18.75 27.54 -34.02
N MET A 274 -17.87 28.48 -33.65
CA MET A 274 -18.13 29.92 -33.71
C MET A 274 -17.82 30.52 -35.10
N THR A 275 -16.74 30.08 -35.76
CA THR A 275 -16.31 30.64 -37.05
C THR A 275 -17.07 30.04 -38.24
N SER A 276 -17.46 28.77 -38.17
CA SER A 276 -18.08 28.05 -39.29
C SER A 276 -19.12 27.03 -38.77
N PRO A 277 -20.28 27.51 -38.28
CA PRO A 277 -21.31 26.67 -37.68
C PRO A 277 -21.87 25.63 -38.65
N ASP A 278 -22.02 25.97 -39.93
CA ASP A 278 -22.54 25.05 -40.95
C ASP A 278 -21.62 23.83 -41.19
N TYR A 279 -20.31 24.02 -41.05
CA TYR A 279 -19.32 22.94 -41.19
C TYR A 279 -19.36 21.97 -40.00
N ILE A 280 -19.47 22.49 -38.78
CA ILE A 280 -19.52 21.66 -37.57
C ILE A 280 -20.90 21.00 -37.38
N ALA A 281 -21.96 21.60 -37.89
CA ALA A 281 -23.31 21.04 -37.82
C ALA A 281 -23.40 19.66 -38.50
N LEU A 282 -22.64 19.44 -39.58
CA LEU A 282 -22.56 18.16 -40.28
C LEU A 282 -22.06 17.01 -39.37
N LEU A 283 -21.19 17.34 -38.41
CA LEU A 283 -20.67 16.40 -37.42
C LEU A 283 -21.77 15.89 -36.47
N TRP A 284 -22.80 16.71 -36.23
CA TRP A 284 -23.92 16.41 -35.34
C TRP A 284 -25.12 15.80 -36.05
N THR A 285 -25.36 16.14 -37.32
CA THR A 285 -26.54 15.70 -38.07
C THR A 285 -26.33 14.43 -38.88
N ASP A 286 -25.12 14.18 -39.38
CA ASP A 286 -24.81 12.98 -40.18
C ASP A 286 -24.37 11.80 -39.28
N LYS A 287 -24.86 10.59 -39.60
CA LYS A 287 -24.51 9.35 -38.90
C LYS A 287 -23.02 9.05 -38.99
N LEU A 288 -22.39 9.39 -40.12
CA LEU A 288 -20.95 9.19 -40.32
C LEU A 288 -20.14 10.17 -39.46
N GLY A 289 -20.60 11.42 -39.33
CA GLY A 289 -20.02 12.44 -38.44
C GLY A 289 -20.08 12.04 -36.96
N GLN A 290 -21.23 11.55 -36.50
CA GLN A 290 -21.41 11.05 -35.13
C GLN A 290 -20.51 9.85 -34.82
N LEU A 291 -20.36 8.93 -35.77
CA LEU A 291 -19.46 7.77 -35.63
C LEU A 291 -17.99 8.21 -35.49
N MET A 292 -17.54 9.16 -36.32
CA MET A 292 -16.18 9.70 -36.25
C MET A 292 -15.92 10.47 -34.95
N LEU A 293 -16.91 11.23 -34.46
CA LEU A 293 -16.86 11.87 -33.14
C LEU A 293 -16.69 10.85 -32.01
N LEU A 294 -17.45 9.74 -32.07
CA LEU A 294 -17.37 8.69 -31.05
C LEU A 294 -15.99 7.99 -31.09
N CYS A 295 -15.49 7.66 -32.28
CA CYS A 295 -14.17 7.07 -32.45
C CYS A 295 -13.04 8.00 -31.96
N SER A 296 -13.10 9.30 -32.30
CA SER A 296 -12.11 10.28 -31.84
C SER A 296 -12.16 10.50 -30.33
N ALA A 297 -13.36 10.60 -29.74
CA ALA A 297 -13.53 10.72 -28.29
C ALA A 297 -13.00 9.48 -27.55
N PHE A 298 -13.25 8.29 -28.09
CA PHE A 298 -12.69 7.04 -27.55
C PHE A 298 -11.16 7.02 -27.63
N TRP A 299 -10.58 7.41 -28.77
CA TRP A 299 -9.13 7.48 -28.94
C TRP A 299 -8.48 8.50 -28.00
N MET A 300 -9.11 9.66 -27.83
CA MET A 300 -8.69 10.70 -26.88
C MET A 300 -8.76 10.18 -25.44
N PHE A 301 -9.84 9.50 -25.07
CA PHE A 301 -9.98 8.89 -23.75
C PHE A 301 -8.87 7.87 -23.46
N CYS A 302 -8.57 6.99 -24.43
CA CYS A 302 -7.45 6.05 -24.34
C CYS A 302 -6.10 6.77 -24.17
N GLY A 303 -5.85 7.83 -24.95
CA GLY A 303 -4.63 8.64 -24.85
C GLY A 303 -4.46 9.30 -23.47
N VAL A 304 -5.54 9.89 -22.94
CA VAL A 304 -5.53 10.49 -21.59
C VAL A 304 -5.30 9.44 -20.50
N MET A 305 -5.89 8.25 -20.63
CA MET A 305 -5.67 7.14 -19.69
C MET A 305 -4.23 6.65 -19.68
N VAL A 306 -3.59 6.51 -20.86
CA VAL A 306 -2.17 6.15 -20.98
C VAL A 306 -1.29 7.23 -20.34
N MET A 307 -1.53 8.51 -20.65
CA MET A 307 -0.79 9.62 -20.04
C MET A 307 -0.95 9.65 -18.52
N ARG A 308 -2.17 9.43 -18.01
CA ARG A 308 -2.44 9.37 -16.57
C ARG A 308 -1.66 8.24 -15.89
N LYS A 309 -1.56 7.07 -16.53
CA LYS A 309 -0.80 5.92 -16.01
C LYS A 309 0.70 6.17 -16.03
N MET A 310 1.22 6.83 -17.06
CA MET A 310 2.65 7.15 -17.17
C MET A 310 3.10 8.19 -16.13
N ILE A 311 2.21 9.13 -15.78
CA ILE A 311 2.51 10.21 -14.84
C ILE A 311 2.34 9.78 -13.37
N ASN A 312 1.45 8.81 -13.10
CA ASN A 312 1.24 8.32 -11.75
C ASN A 312 2.29 7.26 -11.39
N PHE A 313 3.50 7.71 -11.06
CA PHE A 313 4.53 6.85 -10.47
C PHE A 313 4.12 6.54 -9.03
N ASP A 314 3.52 5.36 -8.84
CA ASP A 314 3.26 4.81 -7.50
C ASP A 314 4.56 4.18 -6.95
N PHE A 315 4.95 4.62 -5.75
CA PHE A 315 5.95 3.97 -4.89
C PHE A 315 5.25 3.47 -3.61
#